data_AF-A0A182TA74-F1
#
_entry.id   AF-A0A182TA74-F1
#
_cell.length_a   1.000
_cell.length_b   1.000
_cell.length_c   1.000
_cell.angle_alpha   90.00
_cell.angle_beta   90.00
_cell.angle_gamma   90.00
#
_symmetry.space_group_name_H-M   'P 1'
#
loop_
_entity.id
_entity.type
_entity.pdbx_description
1 polymer ?
#
loop_
_entity_poly.entity_id
_entity_poly.type
_entity_poly.pdbx_seq_one_letter_code
_entity_poly.pdbx_strand_id
1 'polypeptide(L)' 'MNAFMVWAQAARREMAQQQPRLQNSEISKDLGKIWK' A
#
# COMPACT_ATOMS: atom_id res chain seq x y z
N MET A 1 0.21 1.97 -15.47
CA MET A 1 0.49 1.81 -14.02
C MET A 1 1.59 2.81 -13.69
N ASN A 2 1.37 3.77 -12.78
CA ASN A 2 2.39 4.78 -12.44
C ASN A 2 3.41 4.22 -11.44
N ALA A 3 4.56 4.89 -11.26
CA ALA A 3 5.63 4.43 -10.35
C ALA A 3 5.12 4.19 -8.91
N PHE A 4 4.21 5.06 -8.45
CA PHE A 4 3.52 4.89 -7.17
C PHE A 4 2.71 3.58 -7.10
N MET A 5 1.94 3.23 -8.13
CA MET A 5 1.12 2.01 -8.14
C MET A 5 1.97 0.74 -8.10
N VAL A 6 3.14 0.74 -8.74
CA VAL A 6 4.08 -0.39 -8.70
C VAL A 6 4.67 -0.56 -7.30
N TRP A 7 5.12 0.54 -6.69
CA TRP A 7 5.63 0.53 -5.32
C TRP A 7 4.53 0.16 -4.29
N ALA A 8 3.35 0.76 -4.42
CA ALA A 8 2.22 0.53 -3.51
C ALA A 8 1.65 -0.89 -3.62
N GLN A 9 1.86 -1.59 -4.74
CA GLN A 9 1.52 -3.01 -4.86
C GLN A 9 2.44 -3.90 -4.02
N ALA A 10 3.75 -3.63 -4.02
CA ALA A 10 4.70 -4.36 -3.20
C ALA A 10 4.48 -4.08 -1.71
N ALA A 11 4.35 -2.80 -1.32
CA ALA A 11 4.13 -2.40 0.07
C ALA A 11 2.81 -2.95 0.65
N ARG A 12 1.72 -2.95 -0.14
CA ARG A 12 0.45 -3.57 0.27
C ARG A 12 0.59 -5.06 0.54
N ARG A 13 1.38 -5.79 -0.26
CA ARG A 13 1.61 -7.23 -0.05
C ARG A 13 2.26 -7.49 1.30
N GLU A 14 3.27 -6.70 1.65
CA GLU A 14 3.98 -6.81 2.93
C GLU A 14 3.07 -6.45 4.11
N MET A 15 2.32 -5.35 4.01
CA MET A 15 1.36 -4.97 5.05
C MET A 15 0.19 -5.95 5.18
N ALA A 16 -0.29 -6.53 4.08
CA ALA A 16 -1.35 -7.54 4.12
C ALA A 16 -0.89 -8.85 4.80
N GLN A 17 0.41 -9.17 4.73
CA GLN A 17 0.99 -10.29 5.49
C GLN A 17 1.04 -10.00 6.99
N GLN A 18 1.42 -8.79 7.38
CA GLN A 18 1.49 -8.40 8.79
C GLN A 18 0.11 -8.13 9.39
N GLN A 19 -0.82 -7.58 8.60
CA GLN A 19 -2.14 -7.18 9.05
C GLN A 19 -3.23 -7.51 8.02
N PRO A 20 -3.65 -8.78 7.93
CA PRO A 20 -4.62 -9.23 6.92
C PRO A 20 -6.04 -8.64 7.08
N ARG A 21 -6.32 -7.92 8.18
CA ARG A 21 -7.61 -7.24 8.42
C ARG A 21 -7.66 -5.84 7.82
N LEU A 22 -6.52 -5.29 7.40
CA LEU A 22 -6.42 -3.95 6.85
C LEU A 22 -6.86 -3.95 5.38
N GLN A 23 -7.79 -3.07 5.03
CA GLN A 23 -8.22 -2.94 3.63
C GLN A 23 -7.16 -2.24 2.79
N ASN A 24 -7.02 -2.70 1.55
CA ASN A 24 -6.10 -2.12 0.56
C ASN A 24 -6.33 -0.62 0.31
N SER A 25 -7.56 -0.13 0.49
CA SER A 25 -7.94 1.29 0.36
C SER A 25 -7.28 2.16 1.42
N GLU A 26 -7.29 1.71 2.68
CA GLU A 26 -6.66 2.41 3.80
C GLU A 26 -5.13 2.39 3.66
N ILE A 27 -4.56 1.22 3.31
CA ILE A 27 -3.12 1.12 3.05
C ILE A 27 -2.71 2.07 1.91
N SER A 28 -3.51 2.17 0.84
CA SER A 28 -3.19 3.08 -0.28
C SER A 28 -3.24 4.56 0.12
N LYS A 29 -4.13 4.95 1.05
CA LYS A 29 -4.16 6.32 1.60
C LYS A 29 -2.89 6.63 2.38
N ASP A 30 -2.44 5.72 3.23
CA ASP A 30 -1.22 5.94 4.02
C ASP A 30 0.05 5.88 3.17
N LEU A 31 0.13 4.94 2.23
CA LEU A 31 1.21 4.87 1.24
C LEU A 31 1.28 6.14 0.39
N GLY A 32 0.14 6.75 0.06
CA GLY A 32 0.09 8.03 -0.65
C GLY A 32 0.62 9.22 0.17
N LYS A 33 0.53 9.17 1.51
CA LYS A 33 1.17 10.16 2.39
C LYS A 33 2.69 9.95 2.46
N ILE A 34 3.15 8.70 2.45
CA ILE A 34 4.58 8.33 2.54
C ILE A 34 5.33 8.65 1.24
N TRP A 35 4.69 8.45 0.09
CA TRP A 35 5.32 8.62 -1.23
C TRP A 35 5.56 10.09 -1.65
N LYS A 36 4.99 11.04 -0.91
CA LYS A 36 5.09 12.46 -1.24
C LYS A 36 6.52 12.99 -1.09
#